data_AF-A0A0Q3FYW8-F1
#
_entry.id   AF-A0A0Q3FYW8-F1
#
_cell.length_a   1.000
_cell.length_b   1.000
_cell.length_c   1.000
_cell.angle_alpha   90.00
_cell.angle_beta   90.00
_cell.angle_gamma   90.00
#
_symmetry.space_group_name_H-M   'P 1'
#
loop_
_entity.id
_entity.type
_entity.pdbx_description
1 polymer ?
#
loop_
_entity_poly.entity_id
_entity_poly.type
_entity_poly.pdbx_seq_one_letter_code
_entity_poly.pdbx_strand_id
1 'polypeptide(L)'
;MLRRRHRNTGDDTHCVLCQLQVAAFACWHIWKRRNGLIFTGETPSFRSWRAAFVHDLSLLKHRFKPGLVPRFTAWLDSLLYDNCNR
;
A
#
# COMPACT_ATOMS: atom_id res chain seq x y z
N MET A 1 -12.95 15.63 -17.34
CA MET A 1 -12.00 15.82 -16.23
C MET A 1 -12.76 15.92 -14.90
N LEU A 2 -13.12 14.79 -14.29
CA LEU A 2 -13.90 14.77 -13.05
C LEU A 2 -12.95 14.91 -11.84
N ARG A 3 -12.69 16.15 -11.42
CA ARG A 3 -12.15 16.45 -10.09
C ARG A 3 -13.17 15.97 -9.05
N ARG A 4 -12.98 14.76 -8.53
CA ARG A 4 -13.70 14.31 -7.33
C ARG A 4 -13.28 15.20 -6.16
N ARG A 5 -14.09 16.22 -5.87
CA ARG A 5 -13.99 17.02 -4.64
C ARG A 5 -14.25 16.09 -3.46
N HIS A 6 -13.19 15.65 -2.82
CA HIS A 6 -13.25 14.98 -1.52
C HIS A 6 -13.71 16.04 -0.51
N ARG A 7 -15.01 16.06 -0.16
CA ARG A 7 -15.54 16.97 0.87
C ARG A 7 -14.87 16.66 2.21
N ASN A 8 -14.44 17.71 2.90
CA ASN A 8 -14.00 17.70 4.29
C ASN A 8 -15.21 17.39 5.18
N THR A 9 -15.51 16.11 5.39
CA THR A 9 -16.26 15.67 6.57
C THR A 9 -15.24 15.14 7.57
N GLY A 10 -15.22 15.77 8.76
CA GLY A 10 -14.28 15.51 9.85
C GLY A 10 -14.58 14.23 10.60
N ASP A 11 -14.57 13.11 9.89
CA ASP A 11 -14.59 11.78 10.50
C ASP A 11 -13.40 10.98 9.94
N ASP A 12 -12.26 11.14 10.61
CA ASP A 12 -10.95 10.63 10.18
C ASP A 12 -10.74 9.15 10.52
N THR A 13 -11.76 8.50 11.09
CA THR A 13 -11.62 7.19 11.73
C THR A 13 -11.97 6.02 10.81
N HIS A 14 -12.80 6.21 9.79
CA HIS A 14 -13.36 5.11 8.99
C HIS A 14 -13.37 5.37 7.47
N CYS A 15 -12.28 5.86 6.91
CA CYS A 15 -12.16 5.94 5.44
C CYS A 15 -11.96 4.54 4.84
N VAL A 16 -13.05 3.78 4.68
CA VAL A 16 -13.08 2.44 4.07
C VAL A 16 -12.44 2.44 2.68
N LEU A 17 -12.56 3.56 1.94
CA LEU A 17 -11.93 3.73 0.63
C LEU A 17 -10.40 3.69 0.67
N CYS A 18 -9.77 4.12 1.77
CA CYS A 18 -8.32 4.03 1.93
C CYS A 18 -7.89 2.58 2.21
N GLN A 19 -8.65 1.85 3.03
CA GLN A 19 -8.37 0.45 3.34
C GLN A 19 -8.53 -0.45 2.11
N LEU A 20 -9.60 -0.25 1.33
CA LEU A 20 -9.81 -0.98 0.08
C LEU A 20 -8.72 -0.71 -0.95
N GLN A 21 -8.19 0.52 -1.02
CA GLN A 21 -7.06 0.83 -1.89
C GLN A 21 -5.80 0.07 -1.47
N VAL A 22 -5.46 0.07 -0.17
CA VAL A 22 -4.30 -0.68 0.33
C VAL A 22 -4.43 -2.18 0.01
N ALA A 23 -5.60 -2.77 0.24
CA ALA A 23 -5.88 -4.18 -0.09
C ALA A 23 -5.80 -4.45 -1.61
N ALA A 24 -6.35 -3.58 -2.44
CA ALA A 24 -6.27 -3.71 -3.90
C ALA A 24 -4.82 -3.65 -4.41
N PHE A 25 -3.99 -2.76 -3.85
CA PHE A 25 -2.56 -2.72 -4.14
C PHE A 25 -1.86 -4.02 -3.71
N ALA A 26 -2.15 -4.54 -2.51
CA ALA A 26 -1.57 -5.80 -2.06
C ALA A 26 -1.89 -6.96 -3.02
N CYS A 27 -3.17 -7.12 -3.38
CA CYS A 27 -3.63 -8.10 -4.35
C CYS A 27 -2.96 -7.92 -5.73
N TRP A 28 -2.81 -6.69 -6.19
CA TRP A 28 -2.11 -6.37 -7.44
C TRP A 28 -0.64 -6.83 -7.42
N HIS A 29 0.08 -6.60 -6.32
CA HIS A 29 1.46 -7.08 -6.21
C HIS A 29 1.55 -8.61 -6.14
N ILE A 30 0.59 -9.28 -5.49
CA ILE A 30 0.53 -10.76 -5.48
C ILE A 30 0.33 -11.28 -6.91
N TRP A 31 -0.61 -10.68 -7.64
CA TRP A 31 -0.88 -11.03 -9.03
C TRP A 31 0.35 -10.81 -9.93
N LYS A 32 1.04 -9.66 -9.79
CA LYS A 32 2.31 -9.38 -10.51
C LYS A 32 3.36 -10.46 -10.23
N ARG A 33 3.55 -10.87 -8.97
CA ARG A 33 4.54 -11.90 -8.60
C ARG A 33 4.19 -13.26 -9.17
N ARG A 34 2.92 -13.66 -9.13
CA ARG A 34 2.46 -14.91 -9.74
C ARG A 34 2.66 -14.91 -11.26
N ASN A 35 2.42 -13.78 -11.92
CA ASN A 35 2.64 -13.65 -13.35
C ASN A 35 4.13 -13.61 -13.72
N GLY A 36 4.98 -13.00 -12.89
CA GLY A 36 6.43 -13.08 -13.07
C GLY A 36 6.95 -14.52 -13.06
N LEU A 37 6.42 -15.37 -12.18
CA LEU A 37 6.74 -16.79 -12.20
C LEU A 37 6.32 -17.48 -13.51
N ILE A 38 5.10 -17.21 -13.99
CA ILE A 38 4.53 -17.87 -15.17
C ILE A 38 5.21 -17.42 -16.47
N PHE A 39 5.46 -16.12 -16.64
CA PHE A 39 5.90 -15.55 -17.91
C PHE A 39 7.41 -15.31 -18.00
N THR A 40 8.07 -15.05 -16.87
CA THR A 40 9.50 -14.69 -16.83
C THR A 40 10.35 -15.68 -16.05
N GLY A 41 9.75 -16.70 -15.42
CA GLY A 41 10.46 -17.67 -14.58
C GLY A 41 11.04 -17.08 -13.29
N GLU A 42 10.60 -15.87 -12.90
CA GLU A 42 11.08 -15.22 -11.68
C GLU A 42 10.65 -16.03 -10.45
N THR A 43 11.58 -16.27 -9.53
CA THR A 43 11.25 -16.91 -8.25
C THR A 43 10.47 -15.92 -7.37
N PRO A 44 9.19 -16.20 -7.03
CA PRO A 44 8.43 -15.30 -6.17
C PRO A 44 9.04 -15.30 -4.77
N SER A 45 9.43 -14.14 -4.27
CA SER A 45 9.91 -13.99 -2.90
C SER A 45 9.04 -13.03 -2.11
N PHE A 46 8.69 -13.41 -0.88
CA PHE A 46 7.92 -12.55 0.01
C PHE A 46 8.63 -11.21 0.25
N ARG A 47 9.96 -11.23 0.37
CA ARG A 47 10.79 -10.02 0.53
C ARG A 47 10.67 -9.07 -0.65
N SER A 48 10.77 -9.58 -1.88
CA SER A 48 10.66 -8.74 -3.09
C SER A 48 9.23 -8.22 -3.27
N TRP A 49 8.21 -9.03 -2.97
CA TRP A 49 6.81 -8.60 -2.97
C TRP A 49 6.60 -7.45 -1.97
N ARG A 50 7.03 -7.64 -0.71
CA ARG A 50 6.91 -6.66 0.36
C ARG A 50 7.62 -5.35 0.02
N ALA A 51 8.85 -5.42 -0.48
CA ALA A 51 9.60 -4.23 -0.87
C ALA A 51 8.88 -3.42 -1.97
N ALA A 52 8.39 -4.10 -3.01
CA ALA A 52 7.63 -3.45 -4.08
C ALA A 52 6.30 -2.87 -3.57
N PHE A 53 5.60 -3.60 -2.69
CA PHE A 53 4.36 -3.16 -2.08
C PHE A 53 4.54 -1.91 -1.21
N VAL A 54 5.55 -1.91 -0.32
CA VAL A 54 5.85 -0.76 0.55
C VAL A 54 6.29 0.45 -0.29
N HIS A 55 7.07 0.25 -1.34
CA HIS A 55 7.44 1.32 -2.27
C HIS A 55 6.20 1.98 -2.90
N ASP A 56 5.29 1.19 -3.48
CA ASP A 56 4.08 1.72 -4.13
C ASP A 56 3.14 2.39 -3.10
N LEU A 57 3.05 1.86 -1.87
CA LEU A 57 2.30 2.50 -0.79
C LEU A 57 2.93 3.81 -0.30
N SER A 58 4.25 3.92 -0.33
CA SER A 58 4.95 5.17 -0.01
C SER A 58 4.59 6.29 -1.00
N LEU A 59 4.22 5.94 -2.23
CA LEU A 59 3.69 6.88 -3.22
C LEU A 59 2.20 7.15 -3.00
N LEU A 60 1.44 6.12 -2.61
CA LEU A 60 0.01 6.24 -2.28
C LEU A 60 -0.24 7.22 -1.12
N LYS A 61 0.71 7.36 -0.19
CA LYS A 61 0.61 8.31 0.94
C LYS A 61 0.27 9.73 0.50
N HIS A 62 0.79 10.17 -0.65
CA HIS A 62 0.57 11.51 -1.19
C HIS A 62 -0.86 11.74 -1.66
N ARG A 63 -1.65 10.69 -1.83
CA ARG A 63 -3.07 10.74 -2.20
C ARG A 63 -4.00 10.72 -0.99
N PHE A 64 -3.48 10.45 0.21
CA PHE A 64 -4.29 10.47 1.43
C PHE A 64 -4.50 11.89 1.95
N LYS A 65 -5.56 12.04 2.74
CA LYS A 65 -5.79 13.27 3.51
C LYS A 65 -4.59 13.51 4.45
N PRO A 66 -4.10 14.76 4.60
CA PRO A 66 -2.95 15.07 5.46
C PRO A 66 -3.07 14.54 6.89
N GLY A 67 -4.27 14.54 7.48
CA GLY A 67 -4.50 14.02 8.83
C GLY A 67 -4.28 12.50 9.00
N LEU A 68 -4.41 11.72 7.93
CA LEU A 68 -4.21 10.26 7.94
C LEU A 68 -2.74 9.88 7.67
N VAL A 69 -1.98 10.77 7.03
CA VAL A 69 -0.59 10.50 6.62
C VAL A 69 0.33 10.10 7.78
N PRO A 70 0.31 10.75 8.97
CA PRO A 70 1.17 10.35 10.07
C PRO A 70 0.91 8.93 10.55
N ARG A 71 -0.37 8.55 10.73
CA ARG A 71 -0.77 7.20 11.13
C ARG A 71 -0.40 6.16 10.07
N PHE A 72 -0.63 6.49 8.80
CA PHE A 72 -0.28 5.60 7.69
C PHE A 72 1.24 5.40 7.57
N THR A 73 2.02 6.46 7.77
CA THR A 73 3.48 6.39 7.70
C THR A 73 4.05 5.58 8.86
N ALA A 74 3.57 5.78 10.08
CA ALA A 74 3.97 4.96 11.23
C ALA A 74 3.69 3.46 11.03
N TRP A 75 2.55 3.12 10.41
CA TRP A 75 2.24 1.74 10.03
C TRP A 75 3.14 1.21 8.91
N LEU A 76 3.47 2.02 7.90
CA LEU A 76 4.43 1.62 6.87
C LEU A 76 5.83 1.36 7.45
N ASP A 77 6.27 2.18 8.40
CA ASP A 77 7.57 2.04 9.03
C ASP A 77 7.64 0.76 9.88
N SER A 78 6.56 0.38 10.57
CA SER A 78 6.49 -0.91 11.27
C SER A 78 6.63 -2.08 10.30
N LEU A 79 6.07 -1.95 9.09
CA LEU A 79 6.24 -2.95 8.03
C LEU A 79 7.65 -2.98 7.44
N LEU A 80 8.54 -2.03 7.71
CA LEU A 80 9.93 -2.12 7.31
C LEU A 80 10.80 -2.74 8.42
N TYR A 81 10.50 -2.41 9.67
CA TYR A 81 11.31 -2.77 10.84
C TYR A 81 11.13 -4.22 11.34
N ASP A 82 10.02 -4.89 11.02
CA ASP A 82 9.76 -6.29 11.42
C ASP A 82 10.81 -7.33 10.95
N ASN A 83 11.74 -6.95 10.05
CA ASN A 83 12.72 -7.89 9.50
C ASN A 83 14.01 -8.03 10.34
N CYS A 84 14.18 -7.25 11.42
CA CYS A 84 15.38 -7.32 12.27
C CYS A 84 15.23 -8.24 13.49
N ASN A 85 14.03 -8.79 13.74
CA ASN A 85 13.73 -9.53 14.97
C ASN A 85 13.18 -10.95 14.72
N ARG A 86 13.51 -11.57 13.58
CA ARG A 86 13.16 -12.95 13.26
C ARG A 86 14.30 -13.67 12.56
#